data_AF-A0A1M3J668-F1
#
_entry.id   AF-A0A1M3J668-F1
#
_cell.length_a   1.000
_cell.length_b   1.000
_cell.length_c   1.000
_cell.angle_alpha   90.00
_cell.angle_beta   90.00
_cell.angle_gamma   90.00
#
_symmetry.space_group_name_H-M   'P 1'
#
loop_
_entity.id
_entity.type
_entity.pdbx_description
1 polymer ?
#
loop_
_entity_poly.entity_id
_entity_poly.type
_entity_poly.pdbx_seq_one_letter_code
_entity_poly.pdbx_strand_id
1 'polypeptide(L)'
;MQTYFILFSLLACFAAIFDFLFYKIPNIFCGLIAILFLFGSSIFYPVEKILHAFLLSGGTLGICFVLYLMRILGAGDAKFLTVSSLWAVDTNFLYFMLVTSACGGLLGLLYIMCSDKIDIIRIKLNLFLTKFFENSLMSAFYKRYGELPFKNSRSQNSGKLFLPYGVAICGGCIMITYMNIWGS
;
A
#
# COMPACT_ATOMS: atom_id res chain seq x y z
N MET A 1 -20.69 -3.14 6.89
CA MET A 1 -20.01 -2.07 6.11
C MET A 1 -18.83 -1.45 6.85
N GLN A 2 -19.02 -0.61 7.87
CA GLN A 2 -17.93 0.18 8.49
C GLN A 2 -16.73 -0.66 9.00
N THR A 3 -17.00 -1.80 9.64
CA THR A 3 -15.95 -2.72 10.15
C THR A 3 -15.00 -3.22 9.06
N TYR A 4 -15.51 -3.48 7.84
CA TYR A 4 -14.72 -3.95 6.71
C TYR A 4 -13.78 -2.87 6.18
N PHE A 5 -14.24 -1.61 6.13
CA PHE A 5 -13.39 -0.48 5.75
C PHE A 5 -12.29 -0.19 6.78
N ILE A 6 -12.60 -0.32 8.09
CA ILE A 6 -11.58 -0.19 9.15
C ILE A 6 -10.51 -1.28 9.01
N LEU A 7 -10.93 -2.54 8.81
CA LEU A 7 -10.01 -3.65 8.56
C LEU A 7 -9.17 -3.41 7.30
N PHE A 8 -9.79 -2.97 6.21
CA PHE A 8 -9.09 -2.61 4.98
C PHE A 8 -7.99 -1.57 5.23
N SER A 9 -8.31 -0.45 5.90
CA SER A 9 -7.33 0.59 6.21
C SER A 9 -6.20 0.08 7.10
N LEU A 10 -6.51 -0.83 8.03
CA LEU A 10 -5.54 -1.41 8.95
C LEU A 10 -4.57 -2.36 8.20
N LEU A 11 -5.08 -3.17 7.27
CA LEU A 11 -4.26 -3.97 6.36
C LEU A 11 -3.41 -3.11 5.40
N ALA A 12 -3.98 -2.02 4.88
CA ALA A 12 -3.26 -1.06 4.04
C ALA A 12 -2.11 -0.40 4.80
N CYS A 13 -2.33 -0.05 6.08
CA CYS A 13 -1.29 0.49 6.95
C CYS A 13 -0.16 -0.51 7.19
N PHE A 14 -0.49 -1.79 7.45
CA PHE A 14 0.52 -2.83 7.55
C PHE A 14 1.30 -3.00 6.24
N ALA A 15 0.63 -3.02 5.09
CA ALA A 15 1.31 -3.07 3.79
C ALA A 15 2.28 -1.90 3.60
N ALA A 16 1.88 -0.68 3.99
CA ALA A 16 2.72 0.51 3.95
C ALA A 16 3.92 0.46 4.92
N ILE A 17 3.76 -0.13 6.10
CA ILE A 17 4.86 -0.34 7.05
C ILE A 17 5.89 -1.30 6.45
N PHE A 18 5.45 -2.42 5.86
CA PHE A 18 6.35 -3.35 5.19
C PHE A 18 7.05 -2.72 3.98
N ASP A 19 6.32 -1.91 3.21
CA ASP A 19 6.90 -1.17 2.10
C ASP A 19 7.96 -0.15 2.57
N PHE A 20 7.67 0.60 3.63
CA PHE A 20 8.61 1.52 4.24
C PHE A 20 9.89 0.82 4.71
N LEU A 21 9.76 -0.35 5.35
CA LEU A 21 10.88 -1.09 5.92
C LEU A 21 11.74 -1.81 4.89
N PHE A 22 11.10 -2.44 3.89
CA PHE A 22 11.76 -3.39 3.00
C PHE A 22 11.69 -3.01 1.51
N TYR A 23 11.02 -1.92 1.14
CA TYR A 23 10.67 -1.57 -0.25
C TYR A 23 10.00 -2.71 -1.02
N LYS A 24 9.24 -3.52 -0.28
CA LYS A 24 8.51 -4.66 -0.82
C LYS A 24 7.20 -4.76 -0.09
N ILE A 25 6.12 -4.76 -0.86
CA ILE A 25 4.78 -5.07 -0.37
C ILE A 25 4.58 -6.60 -0.45
N PRO A 26 4.37 -7.29 0.68
CA PRO A 26 4.04 -8.70 0.68
C PRO A 26 2.74 -8.97 -0.08
N ASN A 27 2.75 -9.94 -0.99
CA ASN A 27 1.55 -10.35 -1.72
C ASN A 27 0.42 -10.80 -0.77
N ILE A 28 0.75 -11.23 0.44
CA ILE A 28 -0.23 -11.66 1.46
C ILE A 28 -1.19 -10.53 1.83
N PHE A 29 -0.70 -9.28 1.96
CA PHE A 29 -1.57 -8.14 2.27
C PHE A 29 -2.49 -7.79 1.10
N CYS A 30 -1.97 -7.84 -0.13
CA CYS A 30 -2.79 -7.64 -1.32
C CYS A 30 -3.88 -8.73 -1.42
N GLY A 31 -3.52 -10.00 -1.19
CA GLY A 31 -4.47 -11.10 -1.19
C GLY A 31 -5.55 -10.95 -0.11
N LEU A 32 -5.15 -10.62 1.13
CA LEU A 32 -6.08 -10.41 2.23
C LEU A 32 -7.04 -9.24 1.98
N ILE A 33 -6.57 -8.13 1.40
CA ILE A 33 -7.45 -6.99 1.08
C ILE A 33 -8.47 -7.39 0.00
N ALA A 34 -8.07 -8.14 -1.02
CA ALA A 34 -8.98 -8.61 -2.07
C ALA A 34 -10.01 -9.61 -1.51
N ILE A 35 -9.58 -10.54 -0.65
CA ILE A 35 -10.47 -11.48 0.03
C ILE A 35 -11.46 -10.74 0.93
N LEU A 36 -10.97 -9.77 1.71
CA LEU A 36 -11.82 -8.95 2.58
C LEU A 36 -12.88 -8.18 1.77
N PHE A 37 -12.52 -7.70 0.57
CA PHE A 37 -13.48 -7.07 -0.34
C PHE A 37 -14.55 -8.05 -0.78
N LEU A 38 -14.17 -9.24 -1.26
CA LEU A 38 -15.11 -10.27 -1.73
C LEU A 38 -16.13 -10.65 -0.65
N PHE A 39 -15.66 -10.88 0.59
CA PHE A 39 -16.54 -11.20 1.70
C PHE A 39 -17.45 -10.02 2.09
N GLY A 40 -16.91 -8.80 2.14
CA GLY A 40 -17.72 -7.61 2.43
C GLY A 40 -18.76 -7.34 1.35
N SER A 41 -18.34 -7.34 0.09
CA SER A 41 -19.18 -7.02 -1.06
C SER A 41 -20.29 -8.05 -1.27
N SER A 42 -20.03 -9.33 -1.04
CA SER A 42 -21.04 -10.39 -1.18
C SER A 42 -22.21 -10.25 -0.20
N ILE A 43 -22.02 -9.54 0.92
CA ILE A 43 -23.04 -9.37 1.95
C ILE A 43 -23.80 -8.05 1.75
N PHE A 44 -23.09 -6.99 1.34
CA PHE A 44 -23.63 -5.63 1.39
C PHE A 44 -23.80 -4.93 0.03
N TYR A 45 -23.26 -5.48 -1.06
CA TYR A 45 -23.38 -4.88 -2.39
C TYR A 45 -24.22 -5.72 -3.35
N PRO A 46 -25.04 -5.08 -4.22
CA PRO A 46 -25.65 -5.74 -5.35
C PRO A 46 -24.59 -6.16 -6.37
N VAL A 47 -24.89 -7.18 -7.17
CA VAL A 47 -23.99 -7.75 -8.17
C VAL A 47 -23.45 -6.69 -9.15
N GLU A 48 -24.29 -5.72 -9.53
CA GLU A 48 -23.90 -4.62 -10.42
C GLU A 48 -22.75 -3.79 -9.84
N LYS A 49 -22.82 -3.41 -8.55
CA LYS A 49 -21.74 -2.68 -7.88
C LYS A 49 -20.45 -3.50 -7.80
N ILE A 50 -20.58 -4.81 -7.57
CA ILE A 50 -19.42 -5.72 -7.54
C ILE A 50 -18.75 -5.73 -8.92
N LEU A 51 -19.52 -5.85 -10.01
CA LEU A 51 -18.99 -5.80 -11.37
C LEU A 51 -18.31 -4.46 -11.67
N HIS A 52 -18.90 -3.34 -11.25
CA HIS A 52 -18.27 -2.02 -11.36
C HIS A 52 -16.93 -1.95 -10.61
N ALA A 53 -16.83 -2.53 -9.41
CA ALA A 53 -15.57 -2.58 -8.66
C ALA A 53 -14.49 -3.37 -9.40
N PHE A 54 -14.86 -4.53 -9.95
CA PHE A 54 -13.94 -5.33 -10.76
C PHE A 54 -13.52 -4.63 -12.06
N LEU A 55 -14.42 -3.87 -12.68
CA LEU A 55 -14.11 -3.11 -13.88
C LEU A 55 -13.14 -1.95 -13.57
N LEU A 56 -13.36 -1.22 -12.48
CA LEU A 56 -12.42 -0.21 -11.98
C LEU A 56 -11.06 -0.83 -11.67
N SER A 57 -11.03 -1.95 -10.93
CA SER A 57 -9.79 -2.64 -10.58
C SER A 57 -9.07 -3.23 -11.79
N GLY A 58 -9.81 -3.77 -12.77
CA GLY A 58 -9.23 -4.23 -14.03
C GLY A 58 -8.62 -3.08 -14.82
N GLY A 59 -9.29 -1.92 -14.85
CA GLY A 59 -8.78 -0.70 -15.47
C GLY A 59 -7.50 -0.20 -14.79
N THR A 60 -7.47 -0.15 -13.46
CA THR A 60 -6.26 0.24 -12.72
C THR A 60 -5.12 -0.75 -12.92
N LEU A 61 -5.39 -2.05 -12.96
CA LEU A 61 -4.40 -3.07 -13.28
C LEU A 61 -3.82 -2.84 -14.67
N GLY A 62 -4.66 -2.58 -15.68
CA GLY A 62 -4.22 -2.32 -17.04
C GLY A 62 -3.26 -1.13 -17.13
N ILE A 63 -3.62 -0.01 -16.49
CA ILE A 63 -2.77 1.19 -16.43
C ILE A 63 -1.47 0.90 -15.68
N CYS A 64 -1.56 0.29 -14.50
CA CYS A 64 -0.39 -0.08 -13.69
C CYS A 64 0.53 -1.06 -14.41
N PHE A 65 -0.01 -1.96 -15.22
CA PHE A 65 0.75 -2.92 -16.01
C PHE A 65 1.56 -2.21 -17.10
N VAL A 66 0.97 -1.24 -17.80
CA VAL A 66 1.70 -0.39 -18.75
C VAL A 66 2.82 0.38 -18.06
N LEU A 67 2.53 0.99 -16.90
CA LEU A 67 3.53 1.71 -16.11
C LEU A 67 4.66 0.79 -15.59
N TYR A 68 4.32 -0.45 -15.27
CA TYR A 68 5.29 -1.48 -14.88
C TYR A 68 6.20 -1.87 -16.07
N LEU A 69 5.65 -2.05 -17.26
CA LEU A 69 6.42 -2.32 -18.48
C LEU A 69 7.37 -1.16 -18.81
N MET A 70 6.94 0.08 -18.57
CA MET A 70 7.77 1.28 -18.69
C MET A 70 8.80 1.43 -17.56
N ARG A 71 8.84 0.52 -16.59
CA ARG A 71 9.72 0.54 -15.40
C ARG A 71 9.55 1.79 -14.52
N ILE A 72 8.39 2.45 -14.59
CA ILE A 72 8.07 3.63 -13.78
C ILE A 72 7.62 3.18 -12.38
N LEU A 73 6.84 2.10 -12.31
CA LEU A 73 6.18 1.65 -11.08
C LEU A 73 6.54 0.20 -10.76
N GLY A 74 6.72 -0.13 -9.48
CA GLY A 74 7.06 -1.47 -9.03
C GLY A 74 5.88 -2.44 -9.13
N ALA A 75 6.14 -3.71 -9.45
CA ALA A 75 5.08 -4.73 -9.50
C ALA A 75 4.34 -4.91 -8.15
N GLY A 76 4.97 -4.59 -7.01
CA GLY A 76 4.32 -4.60 -5.70
C GLY A 76 3.28 -3.48 -5.58
N ASP A 77 3.69 -2.25 -5.88
CA ASP A 77 2.83 -1.06 -5.84
C ASP A 77 1.65 -1.19 -6.80
N ALA A 78 1.88 -1.77 -7.99
CA ALA A 78 0.85 -2.01 -8.99
C ALA A 78 -0.26 -2.90 -8.42
N LYS A 79 0.11 -4.00 -7.77
CA LYS A 79 -0.85 -4.92 -7.14
C LYS A 79 -1.59 -4.26 -6.00
N PHE A 80 -0.89 -3.50 -5.17
CA PHE A 80 -1.51 -2.84 -4.03
C PHE A 80 -2.52 -1.78 -4.45
N LEU A 81 -2.15 -0.91 -5.42
CA LEU A 81 -3.08 0.07 -5.98
C LEU A 81 -4.29 -0.59 -6.64
N THR A 82 -4.06 -1.66 -7.41
CA THR A 82 -5.12 -2.43 -8.07
C THR A 82 -6.14 -2.95 -7.06
N VAL A 83 -5.67 -3.61 -6.01
CA VAL A 83 -6.56 -4.19 -5.01
C VAL A 83 -7.26 -3.10 -4.18
N SER A 84 -6.56 -2.01 -3.85
CA SER A 84 -7.16 -0.87 -3.14
C SER A 84 -8.26 -0.20 -3.95
N SER A 85 -8.16 -0.19 -5.29
CA SER A 85 -9.20 0.40 -6.14
C SER A 85 -10.55 -0.34 -6.12
N LEU A 86 -10.59 -1.62 -5.72
CA LEU A 86 -11.85 -2.34 -5.49
C LEU A 86 -12.72 -1.63 -4.45
N TRP A 87 -12.09 -1.05 -3.43
CA TRP A 87 -12.76 -0.38 -2.32
C TRP A 87 -13.19 1.05 -2.66
N ALA A 88 -12.78 1.57 -3.83
CA ALA A 88 -13.13 2.91 -4.28
C ALA A 88 -14.46 2.97 -5.05
N VAL A 89 -15.29 1.90 -5.02
CA VAL A 89 -16.52 1.84 -5.83
C VAL A 89 -17.56 2.90 -5.45
N ASP A 90 -17.69 3.18 -4.16
CA ASP A 90 -18.64 4.17 -3.63
C ASP A 90 -18.00 5.57 -3.49
N THR A 91 -16.70 5.70 -3.79
CA THR A 91 -15.99 6.97 -3.70
C THR A 91 -15.64 7.49 -5.09
N ASN A 92 -15.37 8.79 -5.19
CA ASN A 92 -14.87 9.36 -6.43
C ASN A 92 -13.44 8.84 -6.68
N PHE A 93 -13.31 7.86 -7.57
CA PHE A 93 -12.05 7.22 -7.91
C PHE A 93 -10.97 8.23 -8.34
N LEU A 94 -11.34 9.30 -9.05
CA LEU A 94 -10.41 10.37 -9.41
C LEU A 94 -9.87 11.10 -8.18
N TYR A 95 -10.71 11.30 -7.17
CA TYR A 95 -10.30 11.91 -5.91
C TYR A 95 -9.33 11.00 -5.14
N PHE A 96 -9.60 9.69 -5.11
CA PHE A 96 -8.65 8.71 -4.56
C PHE A 96 -7.28 8.79 -5.26
N MET A 97 -7.25 8.81 -6.59
CA MET A 97 -6.01 8.90 -7.37
C MET A 97 -5.28 10.23 -7.12
N LEU A 98 -6.02 11.35 -7.02
CA LEU A 98 -5.45 12.65 -6.69
C LEU A 98 -4.81 12.66 -5.30
N VAL A 99 -5.49 12.13 -4.29
CA VAL A 99 -4.95 12.04 -2.92
C VAL A 99 -3.71 11.15 -2.88
N THR A 100 -3.77 9.97 -3.50
CA THR A 100 -2.60 9.06 -3.58
C THR A 100 -1.42 9.73 -4.31
N SER A 101 -1.67 10.44 -5.41
CA SER A 101 -0.64 11.16 -6.15
C SER A 101 -0.05 12.31 -5.33
N ALA A 102 -0.88 13.09 -4.63
CA ALA A 102 -0.45 14.17 -3.75
C ALA A 102 0.40 13.64 -2.59
N CYS A 103 -0.04 12.56 -1.93
CA CYS A 103 0.74 11.87 -0.90
C CYS A 103 2.09 11.36 -1.46
N GLY A 104 2.10 10.81 -2.67
CA GLY A 104 3.32 10.35 -3.34
C GLY A 104 4.29 11.49 -3.64
N GLY A 105 3.79 12.63 -4.13
CA GLY A 105 4.59 13.83 -4.39
C GLY A 105 5.20 14.41 -3.11
N LEU A 106 4.40 14.55 -2.05
CA LEU A 106 4.89 14.98 -0.73
C LEU A 106 5.95 14.03 -0.17
N LEU A 107 5.71 12.72 -0.28
CA LEU A 107 6.66 11.72 0.16
C LEU A 107 7.97 11.78 -0.63
N GLY A 108 7.89 11.99 -1.94
CA GLY A 108 9.02 12.26 -2.82
C GLY A 108 9.87 13.44 -2.34
N LEU A 109 9.22 14.58 -2.08
CA LEU A 109 9.88 15.79 -1.57
C LEU A 109 10.56 15.54 -0.22
N LEU A 110 9.87 14.88 0.71
CA LEU A 110 10.41 14.56 2.03
C LEU A 110 11.66 13.68 1.95
N TYR A 111 11.66 12.67 1.06
CA TYR A 111 12.82 11.81 0.85
C TYR A 111 13.97 12.53 0.16
N ILE A 112 13.71 13.46 -0.75
CA ILE A 112 14.77 14.29 -1.36
C ILE A 112 15.47 15.13 -0.27
N MET A 113 14.69 15.75 0.61
CA MET A 113 15.21 16.64 1.66
C MET A 113 15.88 15.89 2.82
N CYS A 114 15.34 14.74 3.22
CA CYS A 114 15.66 14.10 4.49
C CYS A 114 15.98 12.59 4.40
N SER A 115 16.37 12.06 3.24
CA SER A 115 16.63 10.61 3.04
C SER A 115 17.48 9.98 4.13
N ASP A 116 18.54 10.67 4.55
CA ASP A 116 19.54 10.09 5.47
C ASP A 116 18.97 9.94 6.89
N LYS A 117 18.16 10.91 7.32
CA LYS A 117 17.44 10.83 8.61
C LYS A 117 16.36 9.75 8.58
N ILE A 118 15.66 9.62 7.45
CA ILE A 118 14.61 8.62 7.26
C ILE A 118 15.21 7.21 7.29
N ASP A 119 16.37 7.00 6.67
CA ASP A 119 17.08 5.73 6.71
C ASP A 119 17.46 5.33 8.15
N ILE A 120 17.95 6.27 8.97
CA ILE A 120 18.26 6.02 10.39
C ILE A 120 17.00 5.63 11.16
N ILE A 121 15.90 6.38 10.99
CA ILE A 121 14.61 6.08 11.64
C ILE A 121 14.14 4.69 11.24
N ARG A 122 14.23 4.35 9.95
CA ARG A 122 13.82 3.04 9.44
C ARG A 122 14.65 1.90 10.03
N ILE A 123 15.97 2.05 10.14
CA ILE A 123 16.83 1.04 10.78
C ILE A 123 16.41 0.84 12.23
N LYS A 124 16.22 1.93 12.97
CA LYS A 124 15.81 1.88 14.38
C LYS A 124 14.46 1.20 14.55
N LEU A 125 13.51 1.52 13.67
CA LEU A 125 12.17 0.95 13.67
C LEU A 125 12.18 -0.52 13.27
N ASN A 126 13.00 -0.92 12.28
CA ASN A 126 13.19 -2.31 11.91
C ASN A 126 13.79 -3.13 13.07
N LEU A 127 14.82 -2.60 13.75
CA LEU A 127 15.43 -3.24 14.93
C LEU A 127 14.46 -3.34 16.12
N PHE A 128 13.58 -2.35 16.29
CA PHE A 128 12.54 -2.41 17.31
C PHE A 128 11.51 -3.49 16.98
N LEU A 129 11.05 -3.54 15.72
CA LEU A 129 10.08 -4.52 15.25
C LEU A 129 10.64 -5.95 15.26
N THR A 130 11.91 -6.17 14.89
CA THR A 130 12.51 -7.50 14.97
C THR A 130 12.46 -8.03 16.39
N LYS A 131 12.87 -7.22 17.38
CA LYS A 131 12.83 -7.60 18.80
C LYS A 131 11.41 -7.83 19.29
N PHE A 132 10.48 -6.98 18.88
CA PHE A 132 9.08 -7.10 19.29
C PHE A 132 8.42 -8.37 18.72
N PHE A 133 8.69 -8.67 17.45
CA PHE A 133 8.11 -9.82 16.76
C PHE A 133 8.85 -11.13 17.01
N GLU A 134 10.06 -11.11 17.58
CA GLU A 134 10.89 -12.29 17.85
C GLU A 134 10.17 -13.35 18.69
N ASN A 135 9.34 -12.90 19.64
CA ASN A 135 8.56 -13.78 20.53
C ASN A 135 7.17 -14.16 20.00
N SER A 136 6.84 -13.74 18.77
CA SER A 136 5.52 -14.00 18.17
C SER A 136 5.58 -15.08 17.08
N LEU A 137 4.41 -15.62 16.74
CA LEU A 137 4.22 -16.52 15.58
C LEU A 137 4.67 -15.88 14.25
N MET A 138 4.70 -14.56 14.18
CA MET A 138 5.11 -13.79 13.00
C MET A 138 6.63 -13.63 12.87
N SER A 139 7.43 -14.14 13.83
CA SER A 139 8.90 -14.07 13.78
C SER A 139 9.49 -14.70 12.52
N ALA A 140 9.00 -15.87 12.10
CA ALA A 140 9.45 -16.54 10.88
C ALA A 140 9.07 -15.76 9.61
N PHE A 141 7.87 -15.18 9.58
CA PHE A 141 7.43 -14.35 8.45
C PHE A 141 8.27 -13.07 8.36
N TYR A 142 8.51 -12.41 9.49
CA TYR A 142 9.30 -11.18 9.54
C TYR A 142 10.78 -11.43 9.22
N LYS A 143 11.41 -12.48 9.77
CA LYS A 143 12.82 -12.83 9.49
C LYS A 143 13.07 -13.03 8.00
N ARG A 144 12.13 -13.62 7.27
CA ARG A 144 12.23 -13.79 5.80
C ARG A 144 12.38 -12.47 5.04
N TYR A 145 11.80 -11.37 5.54
CA TYR A 145 12.00 -10.04 4.97
C TYR A 145 13.20 -9.31 5.60
N GLY A 146 13.50 -9.57 6.87
CA GLY A 146 14.67 -9.03 7.58
C GLY A 146 16.02 -9.48 7.02
N GLU A 147 16.10 -10.66 6.43
CA GLU A 147 17.31 -11.20 5.78
C GLU A 147 17.59 -10.56 4.41
N LEU A 148 16.68 -9.74 3.89
CA LEU A 148 16.93 -9.00 2.65
C LEU A 148 18.02 -7.95 2.88
N PRO A 149 18.94 -7.73 1.91
CA PRO A 149 19.99 -6.73 2.04
C PRO A 149 19.36 -5.36 2.28
N PHE A 150 19.81 -4.66 3.33
CA PHE A 150 19.32 -3.33 3.65
C PHE A 150 19.58 -2.40 2.47
N LYS A 151 18.50 -1.88 1.88
CA LYS A 151 18.56 -1.04 0.70
C LYS A 151 18.45 0.42 1.13
N ASN A 152 19.55 1.16 1.08
CA ASN A 152 19.53 2.61 1.35
C ASN A 152 18.53 3.32 0.43
N SER A 153 17.93 4.40 0.95
CA SER A 153 16.99 5.21 0.19
C SER A 153 17.65 5.83 -1.04
N ARG A 154 18.96 6.10 -0.99
CA ARG A 154 19.77 6.50 -2.14
C ARG A 154 20.61 5.34 -2.63
N SER A 155 20.53 5.06 -3.93
CA SER A 155 21.47 4.15 -4.59
C SER A 155 22.88 4.76 -4.59
N GLN A 156 23.81 4.07 -3.93
CA GLN A 156 25.21 4.49 -3.76
C GLN A 156 25.95 4.73 -5.10
N ASN A 157 25.50 4.09 -6.19
CA ASN A 157 26.13 4.17 -7.52
C ASN A 157 25.31 4.88 -8.62
N SER A 158 24.05 5.26 -8.38
CA SER A 158 23.20 5.78 -9.48
C SER A 158 22.42 7.06 -9.17
N GLY A 159 22.52 7.60 -7.94
CA GLY A 159 21.72 8.75 -7.51
C GLY A 159 20.19 8.50 -7.50
N LYS A 160 19.73 7.31 -7.89
CA LYS A 160 18.32 6.93 -7.88
C LYS A 160 17.82 6.84 -6.45
N LEU A 161 16.75 7.57 -6.18
CA LEU A 161 16.02 7.57 -4.92
C LEU A 161 14.94 6.48 -4.96
N PHE A 162 14.93 5.61 -3.95
CA PHE A 162 13.88 4.62 -3.76
C PHE A 162 12.84 5.17 -2.79
N LEU A 163 11.59 5.18 -3.25
CA LEU A 163 10.46 5.72 -2.52
C LEU A 163 9.50 4.58 -2.14
N PRO A 164 9.05 4.50 -0.89
CA PRO A 164 8.02 3.55 -0.50
C PRO A 164 6.64 4.08 -0.92
N TYR A 165 6.25 3.82 -2.16
CA TYR A 165 4.98 4.26 -2.73
C TYR A 165 3.76 3.64 -2.04
N GLY A 166 3.92 2.50 -1.35
CA GLY A 166 2.88 1.90 -0.53
C GLY A 166 2.37 2.82 0.59
N VAL A 167 3.22 3.70 1.13
CA VAL A 167 2.80 4.70 2.11
C VAL A 167 1.86 5.74 1.49
N ALA A 168 2.12 6.15 0.25
CA ALA A 168 1.25 7.08 -0.47
C ALA A 168 -0.10 6.44 -0.83
N ILE A 169 -0.09 5.17 -1.24
CA ILE A 169 -1.31 4.41 -1.53
C ILE A 169 -2.15 4.26 -0.25
N CYS A 170 -1.52 3.99 0.90
CA CYS A 170 -2.21 3.92 2.18
C CYS A 170 -2.92 5.23 2.55
N GLY A 171 -2.36 6.39 2.22
CA GLY A 171 -3.03 7.69 2.38
C GLY A 171 -4.37 7.74 1.64
N GLY A 172 -4.40 7.25 0.40
CA GLY A 172 -5.64 7.09 -0.37
C GLY A 172 -6.62 6.09 0.26
N CYS A 173 -6.13 4.96 0.77
CA CYS A 173 -6.96 3.94 1.44
C CYS A 173 -7.65 4.48 2.71
N ILE A 174 -6.93 5.28 3.50
CA ILE A 174 -7.49 5.95 4.69
C ILE A 174 -8.57 6.94 4.26
N MET A 175 -8.36 7.69 3.17
CA MET A 175 -9.35 8.60 2.64
C MET A 175 -10.61 7.88 2.12
N ILE A 176 -10.48 6.75 1.44
CA ILE A 176 -11.62 5.89 1.07
C ILE A 176 -12.42 5.49 2.31
N THR A 177 -11.71 5.04 3.34
CA THR A 177 -12.31 4.62 4.62
C THR A 177 -13.04 5.77 5.30
N TYR A 178 -12.42 6.95 5.33
CA TYR A 178 -13.01 8.15 5.90
C TYR A 178 -14.29 8.56 5.18
N MET A 179 -14.28 8.64 3.84
CA MET A 179 -15.48 9.01 3.07
C MET A 179 -16.62 8.00 3.21
N ASN A 180 -16.32 6.70 3.28
CA ASN A 180 -17.38 5.70 3.41
C ASN A 180 -17.96 5.58 4.83
N ILE A 181 -17.22 6.00 5.87
CA ILE A 181 -17.69 5.93 7.26
C ILE A 181 -18.35 7.25 7.68
N TRP A 182 -17.77 8.39 7.29
CA TRP A 182 -18.16 9.73 7.76
C TRP A 182 -18.76 10.62 6.66
N GLY A 183 -18.61 10.25 5.39
CA GLY A 183 -19.15 11.01 4.25
C GLY A 183 -20.58 10.63 3.84
N SER A 184 -21.26 9.80 4.64
CA SER A 184 -22.67 9.43 4.49
C SER A 184 -23.58 10.27 5.39
#